data_AF-A0A944ABG8-F1
#
_entry.id   AF-A0A944ABG8-F1
#
_cell.length_a   1.000
_cell.length_b   1.000
_cell.length_c   1.000
_cell.angle_alpha   90.00
_cell.angle_beta   90.00
_cell.angle_gamma   90.00
#
_symmetry.space_group_name_H-M   'P 1'
#
loop_
_entity.id
_entity.type
_entity.pdbx_description
1 polymer ?
#
loop_
_entity_poly.entity_id
_entity_poly.type
_entity_poly.pdbx_seq_one_letter_code
_entity_poly.pdbx_strand_id
1 'polypeptide(L)'
;MCKVPDELRKTARSLVFERERLGLSQKQVAARMGVSQSKVCRLEGSADADLVYGDVAAYAKALGLNVTLFYDDVDAEPRIRAQIYAEHIADMLEKLKRVLPPEIGYERDIAQFSGSVLLPLLRNGRVR
;
A
#
# COMPACT_ATOMS: atom_id res chain seq x y z
N MET A 1 -15.34 13.77 2.36
CA MET A 1 -15.46 12.84 3.51
C MET A 1 -14.52 11.67 3.26
N CYS A 2 -13.37 11.62 3.94
CA CYS A 2 -12.45 10.49 3.83
C CYS A 2 -13.07 9.32 4.60
N LYS A 3 -13.82 8.47 3.90
CA LYS A 3 -14.21 7.17 4.44
C LYS A 3 -12.98 6.29 4.37
N VAL A 4 -12.35 6.02 5.52
CA VAL A 4 -11.47 4.85 5.68
C VAL A 4 -12.32 3.69 6.23
N PRO A 5 -13.02 2.95 5.35
CA PRO A 5 -13.30 1.52 5.57
C PRO A 5 -13.06 0.71 4.27
N ASP A 6 -12.82 -0.60 4.26
CA ASP A 6 -13.05 -1.68 5.23
C ASP A 6 -11.72 -2.33 5.63
N GLU A 7 -11.52 -2.70 6.89
CA GLU A 7 -10.26 -3.25 7.44
C GLU A 7 -9.75 -4.57 6.82
N LEU A 8 -10.35 -5.10 5.76
CA LEU A 8 -9.89 -6.31 5.07
C LEU A 8 -10.15 -6.23 3.55
N ARG A 9 -9.62 -5.19 2.89
CA ARG A 9 -9.59 -5.23 1.42
C ARG A 9 -8.60 -6.31 0.97
N LYS A 10 -9.13 -7.53 0.82
CA LYS A 10 -8.46 -8.65 0.16
C LYS A 10 -7.77 -8.16 -1.11
N THR A 11 -6.48 -8.46 -1.26
CA THR A 11 -5.59 -8.02 -2.33
C THR A 11 -6.22 -8.20 -3.71
N ALA A 12 -6.84 -9.36 -3.96
CA ALA A 12 -7.54 -9.62 -5.22
C ALA A 12 -8.71 -8.65 -5.47
N ARG A 13 -9.50 -8.34 -4.45
CA ARG A 13 -10.63 -7.39 -4.57
C ARG A 13 -10.16 -5.97 -4.83
N SER A 14 -9.04 -5.56 -4.23
CA SER A 14 -8.44 -4.25 -4.50
C SER A 14 -8.02 -4.12 -5.97
N LEU A 15 -7.41 -5.17 -6.54
CA LEU A 15 -7.05 -5.18 -7.96
C LEU A 15 -8.28 -5.12 -8.87
N VAL A 16 -9.35 -5.87 -8.54
CA VAL A 16 -10.63 -5.81 -9.27
C VAL A 16 -11.23 -4.42 -9.23
N PHE A 17 -11.31 -3.81 -8.05
CA PHE A 17 -11.84 -2.47 -7.88
C PHE A 17 -11.08 -1.45 -8.72
N GLU A 18 -9.74 -1.49 -8.70
CA GLU A 18 -8.91 -0.60 -9.50
C GLU A 18 -9.05 -0.86 -11.01
N ARG A 19 -9.14 -2.13 -11.44
CA ARG A 19 -9.42 -2.47 -12.84
C ARG A 19 -10.73 -1.85 -13.30
N GLU A 20 -11.79 -1.99 -12.51
CA GLU A 20 -13.13 -1.48 -12.82
C GLU A 20 -13.17 0.05 -12.80
N ARG A 21 -12.49 0.68 -11.84
CA ARG A 21 -12.31 2.14 -11.78
C ARG A 21 -11.63 2.69 -13.04
N LEU A 22 -10.73 1.92 -13.64
CA LEU A 22 -10.05 2.25 -14.90
C LEU A 22 -10.84 1.85 -16.16
N GLY A 23 -12.03 1.26 -16.02
CA GLY A 23 -12.87 0.82 -17.15
C GLY A 23 -12.27 -0.31 -17.98
N LEU A 24 -11.34 -1.09 -17.40
CA LEU A 24 -10.66 -2.16 -18.10
C LEU A 24 -11.39 -3.50 -17.95
N SER A 25 -11.51 -4.24 -19.04
CA SER A 25 -11.93 -5.65 -19.01
C SER A 25 -10.78 -6.56 -18.57
N GLN A 26 -11.12 -7.75 -18.05
CA GLN A 26 -10.13 -8.79 -17.75
C GLN A 26 -9.26 -9.15 -18.97
N LYS A 27 -9.86 -9.13 -20.18
CA LYS A 27 -9.13 -9.39 -21.43
C LYS A 27 -8.06 -8.33 -21.71
N GLN A 28 -8.35 -7.05 -21.45
CA GLN A 28 -7.39 -5.97 -21.62
C GLN A 28 -6.25 -6.06 -20.60
N VAL A 29 -6.56 -6.37 -19.33
CA VAL A 29 -5.51 -6.59 -18.32
C VAL A 29 -4.65 -7.80 -18.68
N ALA A 30 -5.26 -8.91 -19.10
CA ALA A 30 -4.56 -10.12 -19.52
C ALA A 30 -3.58 -9.84 -20.66
N ALA A 31 -4.01 -9.06 -21.68
CA ALA A 31 -3.14 -8.63 -22.78
C ALA A 31 -1.96 -7.79 -22.29
N ARG A 32 -2.18 -6.85 -21.35
CA ARG A 32 -1.11 -6.03 -20.76
C ARG A 32 -0.14 -6.84 -19.90
N MET A 33 -0.63 -7.88 -19.23
CA MET A 33 0.17 -8.81 -18.44
C MET A 33 0.90 -9.86 -19.28
N GLY A 34 0.51 -10.05 -20.55
CA GLY A 34 1.02 -11.14 -21.39
C GLY A 34 0.52 -12.53 -20.97
N VAL A 35 -0.69 -12.64 -20.43
CA VAL A 35 -1.29 -13.90 -19.95
C VAL A 35 -2.68 -14.14 -20.53
N SER A 36 -3.27 -15.31 -20.28
CA SER A 36 -4.66 -15.60 -20.69
C SER A 36 -5.68 -14.88 -19.81
N GLN A 37 -6.85 -14.56 -20.37
CA GLN A 37 -7.97 -14.01 -19.59
C GLN A 37 -8.36 -14.94 -18.43
N SER A 38 -8.33 -16.26 -18.63
CA SER A 38 -8.63 -17.23 -17.58
C SER A 38 -7.67 -17.13 -16.39
N LYS A 39 -6.39 -16.77 -16.60
CA LYS A 39 -5.45 -16.51 -15.51
C LYS A 39 -5.87 -15.27 -14.71
N VAL A 40 -6.26 -14.19 -15.39
CA VAL A 40 -6.79 -12.97 -14.72
C VAL A 40 -8.08 -13.28 -13.96
N CYS A 41 -9.03 -13.99 -14.57
CA CYS A 41 -10.26 -14.40 -13.90
C CYS A 41 -10.00 -15.23 -12.64
N ARG A 42 -9.02 -16.14 -12.68
CA ARG A 42 -8.61 -16.93 -11.51
C ARG A 42 -8.01 -16.04 -10.43
N LEU A 43 -7.08 -15.16 -10.79
CA LEU A 43 -6.45 -14.21 -9.86
C LEU A 43 -7.48 -13.34 -9.14
N GLU A 44 -8.49 -12.85 -9.87
CA GLU A 44 -9.58 -12.04 -9.29
C GLU A 44 -10.50 -12.83 -8.36
N GLY A 45 -10.57 -14.15 -8.54
CA GLY A 45 -11.36 -15.07 -7.71
C GLY A 45 -10.59 -15.75 -6.57
N SER A 46 -9.26 -15.67 -6.55
CA SER A 46 -8.40 -16.31 -5.56
C SER A 46 -8.55 -15.70 -4.16
N ALA A 47 -8.39 -16.53 -3.13
CA ALA A 47 -8.16 -16.03 -1.79
C ALA A 47 -6.74 -15.45 -1.69
N ASP A 48 -6.54 -14.48 -0.80
CA ASP A 48 -5.24 -13.80 -0.64
C ASP A 48 -4.10 -14.77 -0.31
N ALA A 49 -4.38 -15.83 0.47
CA ALA A 49 -3.39 -16.85 0.82
C ALA A 49 -2.87 -17.65 -0.40
N ASP A 50 -3.65 -17.70 -1.49
CA ASP A 50 -3.30 -18.43 -2.72
C ASP A 50 -2.67 -17.52 -3.78
N LEU A 51 -2.55 -16.21 -3.49
CA LEU A 51 -2.00 -15.26 -4.44
C LEU A 51 -0.48 -15.40 -4.54
N VAL A 52 0.00 -15.53 -5.77
CA VAL A 52 1.42 -15.42 -6.08
C VAL A 52 1.78 -13.95 -6.21
N TYR A 53 2.71 -13.46 -5.39
CA TYR A 53 3.14 -12.06 -5.40
C TYR A 53 3.56 -11.57 -6.79
N GLY A 54 4.27 -12.41 -7.56
CA GLY A 54 4.67 -12.07 -8.94
C GLY A 54 3.47 -11.76 -9.85
N ASP A 55 2.37 -12.48 -9.69
CA ASP A 55 1.14 -12.24 -10.46
C ASP A 55 0.41 -10.97 -9.97
N VAL A 56 0.39 -10.71 -8.66
CA VAL A 56 -0.15 -9.47 -8.08
C VAL A 56 0.61 -8.25 -8.59
N ALA A 57 1.95 -8.32 -8.57
CA ALA A 57 2.81 -7.25 -9.05
C ALA A 57 2.65 -7.01 -10.56
N ALA A 58 2.57 -8.08 -11.36
CA ALA A 58 2.33 -7.97 -12.80
C ALA A 58 0.95 -7.38 -13.12
N TYR A 59 -0.09 -7.77 -12.37
CA TYR A 59 -1.44 -7.21 -12.49
C TYR A 59 -1.41 -5.72 -12.16
N ALA A 60 -0.90 -5.34 -10.98
CA ALA A 60 -0.83 -3.94 -10.57
C ALA A 60 -0.07 -3.08 -11.60
N LYS A 61 1.05 -3.59 -12.13
CA LYS A 61 1.80 -2.92 -13.20
C LYS A 61 0.96 -2.75 -14.47
N ALA A 62 0.15 -3.74 -14.85
CA ALA A 62 -0.77 -3.62 -15.99
C ALA A 62 -1.87 -2.57 -15.79
N LEU A 63 -2.19 -2.23 -14.54
CA LEU A 63 -3.05 -1.11 -14.16
C LEU A 63 -2.31 0.24 -14.04
N GLY A 64 -0.98 0.26 -14.17
CA GLY A 64 -0.17 1.46 -13.93
C GLY A 64 0.03 1.79 -12.44
N LEU A 65 -0.13 0.81 -11.57
CA LEU A 65 0.02 0.95 -10.12
C LEU A 65 1.38 0.40 -9.66
N ASN A 66 1.89 0.95 -8.56
CA ASN A 66 3.03 0.41 -7.83
C ASN A 66 2.54 -0.42 -6.65
N VAL A 67 3.17 -1.58 -6.42
CA VAL A 67 2.94 -2.41 -5.23
C VAL A 67 4.07 -2.16 -4.24
N THR A 68 3.71 -1.91 -2.98
CA THR A 68 4.67 -1.86 -1.86
C THR A 68 4.30 -2.98 -0.89
N LEU A 69 5.29 -3.81 -0.52
CA LEU A 69 5.13 -4.77 0.55
C LEU A 69 5.58 -4.14 1.87
N PHE A 70 4.82 -4.41 2.91
CA PHE A 70 5.12 -4.03 4.26
C PHE A 70 4.99 -5.30 5.13
N TYR A 71 6.00 -5.55 5.95
CA TYR A 71 6.05 -6.68 6.86
C TYR A 71 5.93 -6.14 8.28
N ASP A 72 5.01 -6.70 9.05
CA ASP A 72 4.97 -6.53 10.49
C ASP A 72 5.44 -7.80 11.19
N ASP A 73 5.98 -7.63 12.40
CA ASP A 73 6.26 -8.74 13.29
C ASP A 73 5.08 -8.87 14.24
N VAL A 74 4.30 -9.93 14.05
CA VAL A 74 3.07 -10.18 14.83
C VAL A 74 3.38 -10.58 16.28
N ASP A 75 4.57 -11.11 16.53
CA ASP A 75 5.03 -11.59 17.84
C ASP A 75 5.89 -10.56 18.58
N ALA A 76 6.33 -9.51 17.88
CA ALA A 76 7.05 -8.40 18.49
C ALA A 76 6.23 -7.71 19.58
N GLU A 77 6.92 -7.25 20.62
CA GLU A 77 6.30 -6.43 21.66
C GLU A 77 5.55 -5.23 21.03
N PRO A 78 4.39 -4.83 21.57
CA PRO A 78 3.59 -3.73 21.00
C PRO A 78 4.38 -2.45 20.73
N ARG A 79 5.41 -2.18 21.54
CA ARG A 79 6.30 -1.03 21.35
C ARG A 79 7.17 -1.15 20.10
N ILE A 80 7.72 -2.33 19.83
CA ILE A 80 8.51 -2.61 18.62
C ILE A 80 7.60 -2.48 17.40
N ARG A 81 6.38 -3.04 17.45
CA ARG A 81 5.39 -2.88 16.37
C ARG A 81 5.03 -1.42 16.11
N ALA A 82 4.80 -0.64 17.17
CA ALA A 82 4.54 0.79 17.07
C ALA A 82 5.72 1.55 16.43
N GLN A 83 6.95 1.15 16.72
CA GLN A 83 8.15 1.71 16.08
C GLN A 83 8.19 1.37 14.59
N ILE A 84 8.00 0.10 14.20
CA ILE A 84 7.97 -0.32 12.78
C ILE A 84 6.92 0.48 12.01
N TYR A 85 5.72 0.68 12.58
CA TYR A 85 4.69 1.51 11.96
C TYR A 85 5.12 2.98 11.87
N ALA A 86 5.75 3.54 12.91
CA ALA A 86 6.23 4.91 12.89
C ALA A 86 7.31 5.13 11.80
N GLU A 87 8.21 4.17 11.63
CA GLU A 87 9.23 4.17 10.57
C GLU A 87 8.57 4.14 9.18
N HIS A 88 7.59 3.24 8.98
CA HIS A 88 6.86 3.16 7.72
C HIS A 88 6.08 4.45 7.39
N ILE A 89 5.42 5.04 8.39
CA ILE A 89 4.70 6.31 8.22
C ILE A 89 5.67 7.44 7.86
N ALA A 90 6.85 7.50 8.50
CA ALA A 90 7.87 8.47 8.17
C ALA A 90 8.30 8.36 6.70
N ASP A 91 8.56 7.15 6.21
CA ASP A 91 8.87 6.90 4.80
C ASP A 91 7.74 7.32 3.86
N MET A 92 6.48 7.04 4.23
CA MET A 92 5.32 7.46 3.44
C MET A 92 5.17 8.98 3.40
N LEU A 93 5.46 9.68 4.48
CA LEU A 93 5.47 11.14 4.51
C LEU A 93 6.56 11.72 3.61
N GLU A 94 7.76 11.12 3.58
CA GLU A 94 8.80 11.55 2.65
C GLU A 94 8.41 11.31 1.19
N LYS A 95 7.75 10.20 0.88
CA LYS A 95 7.17 9.99 -0.46
C LYS A 95 6.08 11.00 -0.78
N LEU A 96 5.21 11.31 0.19
CA LEU A 96 4.15 12.29 0.03
C LEU A 96 4.71 13.68 -0.28
N LYS A 97 5.74 14.14 0.44
CA LYS A 97 6.42 15.42 0.18
C LYS A 97 6.95 15.56 -1.25
N ARG A 98 7.32 14.45 -1.90
CA ARG A 98 7.83 14.44 -3.28
C ARG A 98 6.75 14.61 -4.34
N VAL A 99 5.49 14.30 -4.03
CA VAL A 99 4.36 14.37 -4.97
C VAL A 99 3.42 15.52 -4.68
N LEU A 100 3.52 16.13 -3.50
CA LEU A 100 2.72 17.29 -3.17
C LEU A 100 3.22 18.54 -3.90
N PRO A 101 2.31 19.35 -4.46
CA PRO A 101 2.65 20.60 -5.11
C PRO A 101 3.00 21.67 -4.05
N PRO A 102 4.10 22.44 -4.24
CA PRO A 102 4.66 23.33 -3.20
C PRO A 102 3.70 24.46 -2.76
N GLU A 103 2.65 24.75 -3.52
CA GLU A 103 1.69 25.81 -3.26
C GLU A 103 0.72 25.47 -2.11
N ILE A 104 0.64 24.20 -1.67
CA ILE A 104 -0.30 23.76 -0.63
C ILE A 104 0.18 24.12 0.79
N GLY A 105 1.46 24.46 0.99
CA GLY A 105 1.96 24.99 2.28
C GLY A 105 1.92 23.99 3.45
N TYR A 106 2.17 22.71 3.19
CA TYR A 106 2.06 21.59 4.15
C TYR A 106 3.32 21.36 4.99
N GLU A 107 4.43 22.06 4.71
CA GLU A 107 5.74 21.79 5.31
C GLU A 107 5.70 21.91 6.83
N ARG A 108 4.97 22.92 7.34
CA ARG A 108 4.79 23.14 8.77
C ARG A 108 4.01 21.99 9.41
N ASP A 109 2.91 21.57 8.80
CA ASP A 109 2.04 20.53 9.35
C ASP A 109 2.74 19.17 9.36
N ILE A 110 3.45 18.83 8.29
CA ILE A 110 4.24 17.59 8.25
C ILE A 110 5.40 17.64 9.24
N ALA A 111 6.09 18.78 9.38
CA ALA A 111 7.14 18.94 10.38
C ALA A 111 6.58 18.83 11.81
N GLN A 112 5.43 19.42 12.08
CA GLN A 112 4.76 19.34 13.37
C GLN A 112 4.36 17.90 13.69
N PHE A 113 3.69 17.19 12.77
CA PHE A 113 3.32 15.78 12.95
C PHE A 113 4.55 14.89 13.18
N SER A 114 5.60 15.07 12.38
CA SER A 114 6.84 14.32 12.52
C SER A 114 7.47 14.54 13.89
N GLY A 115 7.49 15.80 14.37
CA GLY A 115 8.06 16.16 15.66
C GLY A 115 7.24 15.71 16.87
N SER A 116 5.92 15.80 16.81
CA SER A 116 5.03 15.54 17.95
C SER A 116 4.58 14.08 18.06
N VAL A 117 4.52 13.33 16.96
CA VAL A 117 4.02 11.96 16.93
C VAL A 117 5.13 10.96 16.61
N LEU A 118 5.84 11.15 15.49
CA LEU A 118 6.78 10.12 15.00
C LEU A 118 8.08 10.08 15.81
N LEU A 119 8.73 11.23 16.04
CA LEU A 119 10.01 11.27 16.75
C LEU A 119 9.94 10.68 18.17
N PRO A 120 8.90 10.91 18.99
CA PRO A 120 8.77 10.24 20.29
C PRO A 120 8.70 8.71 20.19
N LEU A 121 8.00 8.18 19.19
CA LEU A 121 7.91 6.72 18.96
C LEU A 121 9.25 6.14 18.52
N LEU A 122 9.96 6.85 17.63
CA LEU A 122 11.26 6.43 17.11
C LEU A 122 12.40 6.54 18.14
N ARG A 123 12.40 7.59 18.97
CA ARG A 123 13.48 7.84 19.95
C ARG A 123 13.40 6.94 21.16
N ASN A 124 12.19 6.62 21.60
CA ASN A 124 12.00 5.73 22.74
C ASN A 124 12.16 4.25 22.35
N GLY A 125 12.29 3.89 21.07
CA GLY A 125 12.35 2.51 20.60
C GLY A 125 13.75 1.87 20.52
N ARG A 126 14.85 2.64 20.68
CA ARG A 126 16.21 2.08 20.65
C ARG A 126 16.46 1.23 21.91
N VAL A 127 16.12 -0.05 21.84
CA VAL A 127 16.73 -1.08 22.68
C VAL A 127 18.22 -1.10 22.30
N ARG A 128 19.09 -0.97 23.31
CA ARG A 128 20.54 -1.07 23.14
C ARG A 128 20.94 -2.45 22.68
#